data_AF-A0A1C3P5J1-F1
#
_entry.id   AF-A0A1C3P5J1-F1
#
_cell.length_a   1.000
_cell.length_b   1.000
_cell.length_c   1.000
_cell.angle_alpha   90.00
_cell.angle_beta   90.00
_cell.angle_gamma   90.00
#
_symmetry.space_group_name_H-M   'P 1'
#
loop_
_entity.id
_entity.type
_entity.pdbx_description
1 polymer ?
#
loop_
_entity_poly.entity_id
_entity_poly.type
_entity_poly.pdbx_seq_one_letter_code
_entity_poly.pdbx_strand_id
1 'polypeptide(L)' 'MNTQTVEDAVATALANRLKMDKADIDLDLPLHLLPKIESLVVLTVVVDLEDALNVVIPDDIPFEAVTARDLAKLIRELM' A
#
# COMPACT_ATOMS: atom_id res chain seq x y z
N MET A 1 -13.24 15.05 9.88
CA MET A 1 -13.59 14.92 8.46
C MET A 1 -12.44 14.19 7.82
N ASN A 2 -12.47 12.85 7.85
CA ASN A 2 -11.35 12.05 7.39
C ASN A 2 -11.55 11.80 5.91
N THR A 3 -10.93 12.64 5.08
CA THR A 3 -10.66 12.29 3.70
C THR A 3 -9.74 11.08 3.75
N GLN A 4 -10.29 9.87 3.74
CA GLN A 4 -9.50 8.65 3.59
C GLN A 4 -8.89 8.70 2.19
N THR A 5 -7.68 9.23 2.10
CA THR A 5 -6.92 9.22 0.85
C THR A 5 -6.38 7.81 0.63
N VAL A 6 -6.15 7.43 -0.62
CA VAL A 6 -5.56 6.12 -0.97
C VAL A 6 -4.25 5.89 -0.20
N GLU A 7 -3.46 6.96 -0.01
CA GLU A 7 -2.25 6.96 0.81
C GLU A 7 -2.51 6.52 2.27
N ASP A 8 -3.64 6.91 2.86
CA ASP A 8 -4.05 6.52 4.21
C ASP A 8 -4.37 5.02 4.30
N ALA A 9 -5.06 4.50 3.28
CA ALA A 9 -5.37 3.08 3.15
C ALA A 9 -4.09 2.26 2.97
N VAL A 10 -3.19 2.69 2.08
CA VAL A 10 -1.88 2.05 1.85
C VAL A 10 -1.03 2.05 3.12
N ALA A 11 -0.95 3.19 3.82
CA ALA A 11 -0.23 3.29 5.09
C ALA A 11 -0.81 2.37 6.16
N THR A 12 -2.14 2.25 6.22
CA THR A 12 -2.84 1.37 7.18
C THR A 12 -2.60 -0.10 6.87
N ALA A 13 -2.70 -0.51 5.60
CA ALA A 13 -2.42 -1.88 5.18
C ALA A 13 -0.96 -2.27 5.46
N LEU A 14 -0.01 -1.38 5.16
CA LEU A 14 1.41 -1.57 5.47
C LEU A 14 1.66 -1.65 6.98
N ALA A 15 1.10 -0.74 7.76
CA ALA A 15 1.23 -0.71 9.23
C ALA A 15 0.75 -2.03 9.86
N ASN A 16 -0.44 -2.50 9.45
CA ASN A 16 -1.00 -3.77 9.92
C ASN A 16 -0.10 -4.96 9.60
N ARG A 17 0.48 -5.00 8.40
CA ARG A 17 1.31 -6.12 7.95
C ARG A 17 2.70 -6.11 8.56
N LEU A 18 3.31 -4.93 8.66
CA LEU A 18 4.63 -4.75 9.27
C LEU A 18 4.57 -4.79 10.81
N LYS A 19 3.37 -4.76 11.39
CA LYS A 19 3.13 -4.58 12.84
C LYS A 19 3.87 -3.36 13.37
N MET A 20 3.78 -2.26 12.61
CA MET A 20 4.38 -0.98 12.94
C MET A 20 3.29 0.07 13.02
N ASP A 21 3.59 1.18 13.70
CA ASP A 21 2.69 2.32 13.72
C ASP A 21 2.61 2.96 12.34
N LYS A 22 1.41 3.34 11.92
CA LYS A 22 1.17 4.06 10.66
C LYS A 22 2.00 5.36 10.57
N ALA A 23 2.29 5.99 11.71
CA ALA A 23 3.12 7.19 11.77
C ALA A 23 4.61 6.92 11.48
N ASP A 24 5.05 5.66 11.59
CA ASP A 24 6.41 5.21 11.28
C ASP A 24 6.53 4.69 9.84
N ILE A 25 5.40 4.51 9.13
CA ILE A 25 5.39 4.09 7.73
C ILE A 25 5.73 5.28 6.85
N ASP A 26 6.93 5.24 6.27
CA ASP A 26 7.36 6.20 5.27
C ASP A 26 6.87 5.77 3.88
N LEU A 27 5.95 6.55 3.31
CA LEU A 27 5.34 6.26 2.01
C LEU A 27 6.25 6.57 0.83
N ASP A 28 7.25 7.43 1.02
CA ASP A 28 8.27 7.75 0.02
C ASP A 28 9.40 6.70 0.01
N LEU A 29 9.47 5.85 1.04
CA LEU A 29 10.40 4.73 1.07
C LEU A 29 10.02 3.67 0.02
N PRO A 30 11.00 3.16 -0.73
CA PRO A 30 10.80 2.00 -1.58
C PRO A 30 10.27 0.81 -0.79
N LEU A 31 9.29 0.09 -1.33
CA LEU A 31 8.67 -1.06 -0.67
C LEU A 31 9.73 -2.13 -0.32
N HIS A 32 10.70 -2.35 -1.21
CA HIS A 32 11.80 -3.29 -0.98
C HIS A 32 12.77 -2.88 0.14
N LEU A 33 12.76 -1.61 0.57
CA LEU A 33 13.55 -1.11 1.70
C LEU A 33 12.79 -1.15 3.03
N LEU A 34 11.48 -1.41 3.02
CA LEU A 34 10.72 -1.56 4.25
C LEU A 34 11.19 -2.82 4.99
N PRO A 35 11.46 -2.71 6.31
CA PRO A 35 11.98 -3.82 7.08
C PRO A 35 10.95 -4.96 7.10
N LYS A 36 11.37 -6.18 6.75
CA LYS A 36 10.52 -7.39 6.70
C LYS A 36 9.49 -7.44 5.56
N ILE A 37 9.65 -6.66 4.49
CA ILE A 37 8.89 -6.93 3.26
C ILE A 37 9.46 -8.18 2.58
N GLU A 38 8.70 -9.27 2.70
CA GLU A 38 8.78 -10.44 1.82
C GLU A 38 7.78 -10.25 0.67
N SER A 39 8.02 -10.79 -0.52
CA SER A 39 7.11 -10.64 -1.67
C SER A 39 5.65 -11.04 -1.36
N LEU A 40 5.43 -11.91 -0.39
CA LEU A 40 4.11 -12.29 0.11
C LEU A 40 3.37 -11.11 0.77
N VAL A 41 4.10 -10.23 1.47
CA VAL A 41 3.55 -9.07 2.17
C VAL A 41 2.95 -8.09 1.17
N VAL A 42 3.60 -7.87 0.03
CA VAL A 42 3.13 -6.95 -1.01
C VAL A 42 1.78 -7.40 -1.58
N LEU A 43 1.67 -8.66 -2.00
CA LEU A 43 0.40 -9.21 -2.50
C LEU A 43 -0.70 -9.14 -1.44
N THR A 44 -0.36 -9.38 -0.17
CA THR A 44 -1.36 -9.32 0.88
C THR A 44 -1.80 -7.89 1.19
N VAL A 45 -0.92 -6.89 1.03
CA VAL A 45 -1.28 -5.47 1.11
C VAL A 45 -2.23 -5.09 -0.02
N VAL A 46 -2.00 -5.59 -1.24
CA VAL A 46 -2.90 -5.36 -2.37
C VAL A 46 -4.30 -5.87 -2.09
N VAL A 47 -4.44 -7.11 -1.61
CA VAL A 47 -5.75 -7.68 -1.26
C VAL A 47 -6.46 -6.86 -0.16
N ASP A 48 -5.72 -6.38 0.85
CA ASP A 48 -6.25 -5.51 1.91
C ASP A 48 -6.77 -4.18 1.32
N LEU A 49 -6.08 -3.64 0.31
CA LEU A 49 -6.45 -2.40 -0.36
C LEU A 49 -7.63 -2.57 -1.31
N GLU A 50 -7.71 -3.67 -2.03
CA GLU A 50 -8.87 -4.03 -2.85
C GLU A 50 -10.13 -4.11 -2.01
N ASP A 51 -10.07 -4.75 -0.84
CA ASP A 51 -11.18 -4.84 0.12
C ASP A 51 -11.52 -3.46 0.72
N ALA A 52 -10.51 -2.71 1.18
CA ALA A 52 -10.72 -1.44 1.85
C ALA A 52 -11.24 -0.33 0.92
N LEU A 53 -10.79 -0.31 -0.34
CA LEU A 53 -11.16 0.70 -1.32
C LEU A 53 -12.26 0.21 -2.28
N ASN A 54 -12.63 -1.07 -2.19
CA ASN A 54 -13.59 -1.74 -3.07
C ASN A 54 -13.23 -1.55 -4.57
N VAL A 55 -11.94 -1.74 -4.87
CA VAL A 55 -11.34 -1.64 -6.22
C VAL A 55 -10.70 -2.96 -6.58
N VAL A 56 -10.47 -3.19 -7.88
CA VAL A 56 -9.71 -4.35 -8.36
C VAL A 56 -8.34 -3.85 -8.82
N ILE A 57 -7.28 -4.31 -8.16
CA ILE A 57 -5.90 -3.93 -8.44
C ILE A 57 -5.27 -5.07 -9.25
N PRO A 58 -4.84 -4.83 -10.50
CA PRO A 58 -4.11 -5.83 -11.27
C PRO A 58 -2.84 -6.26 -10.54
N ASP A 59 -2.52 -7.56 -10.58
CA ASP A 59 -1.29 -8.11 -9.98
C ASP A 59 0.00 -7.44 -10.47
N ASP A 60 0.02 -6.84 -11.68
CA ASP A 60 1.18 -6.11 -12.21
C ASP A 60 1.47 -4.79 -11.47
N ILE A 61 0.43 -4.09 -11.00
CA ILE A 61 0.53 -2.78 -10.33
C ILE A 61 1.50 -2.76 -9.13
N PRO A 62 1.43 -3.70 -8.16
CA PRO A 62 2.39 -3.74 -7.06
C PRO A 62 3.84 -4.01 -7.49
N PHE A 63 4.06 -4.63 -8.66
CA PHE A 63 5.42 -4.84 -9.21
C PHE A 63 5.92 -3.63 -10.00
N GLU A 64 5.02 -2.86 -10.59
CA GLU A 64 5.33 -1.56 -11.21
C GLU A 64 5.61 -0.49 -10.15
N ALA A 65 4.90 -0.55 -9.02
CA ALA A 65 5.06 0.39 -7.91
C ALA A 65 6.40 0.22 -7.19
N VAL A 66 7.23 1.27 -7.20
CA VAL A 66 8.51 1.27 -6.49
C VAL A 66 8.35 1.63 -5.01
N THR A 67 7.42 2.56 -4.71
CA THR A 67 7.16 3.09 -3.37
C THR A 67 5.68 2.95 -3.01
N ALA A 68 5.35 3.03 -1.72
CA ALA A 68 3.96 2.99 -1.27
C ALA A 68 3.15 4.19 -1.78
N ARG A 69 3.79 5.36 -1.95
CA ARG A 69 3.19 6.54 -2.60
C ARG A 69 2.91 6.29 -4.08
N ASP A 70 3.80 5.62 -4.78
CA ASP A 70 3.61 5.27 -6.20
C ASP A 70 2.45 4.28 -6.35
N LEU A 71 2.37 3.27 -5.48
CA LEU A 71 1.23 2.37 -5.38
C LEU A 71 -0.08 3.13 -5.14
N ALA A 72 -0.09 4.06 -4.18
CA ALA A 72 -1.28 4.86 -3.90
C ALA A 72 -1.69 5.73 -5.09
N LYS A 73 -0.73 6.23 -5.86
CA LYS A 73 -0.98 7.01 -7.06
C LYS A 73 -1.59 6.14 -8.17
N LEU A 74 -1.01 4.96 -8.44
CA LEU A 74 -1.52 4.01 -9.43
C LEU A 74 -2.95 3.58 -9.10
N ILE A 75 -3.22 3.23 -7.83
CA ILE A 75 -4.58 2.89 -7.38
C ILE A 75 -5.53 4.07 -7.55
N ARG A 76 -5.08 5.30 -7.30
CA ARG A 76 -5.90 6.51 -7.54
C ARG A 76 -6.22 6.74 -9.01
N GLU A 77 -5.36 6.29 -9.93
CA GLU A 77 -5.63 6.36 -11.38
C GLU A 77 -6.60 5.27 -11.86
N LEU A 78 -6.83 4.23 -11.05
CA LEU A 78 -7.81 3.16 -11.32
C LEU A 78 -9.23 3.49 -10.81
N MET A 79 -9.39 4.54 -10.00
CA MET A 79 -10.67 5.03 -9.47
C MET A 79 -11.21 6.22 -10.28
#